data_AF-A0A1H4R4H8-F1
#
_entry.id   AF-A0A1H4R4H8-F1
#
_cell.length_a   1.000
_cell.length_b   1.000
_cell.length_c   1.000
_cell.angle_alpha   90.00
_cell.angle_beta   90.00
_cell.angle_gamma   90.00
#
_symmetry.space_group_name_H-M   'P 1'
#
loop_
_entity.id
_entity.type
_entity.pdbx_description
1 polymer ?
#
loop_
_entity_poly.entity_id
_entity_poly.type
_entity_poly.pdbx_seq_one_letter_code
_entity_poly.pdbx_strand_id
1 'polypeptide(L)'
;MSAGLDEDFLAVMRAIDALDLFAAYRRIRGPLVVTRGQQSMADLLPAEAQEPWRAYERWTLAELRRTEAAVAGFRLHETAGGHDVHLAEPDLVVSLIAPALRG
;
A
#
# COMPACT_ATOMS: atom_id res chain seq x y z
N MET A 1 -12.21 7.74 26.57
CA MET A 1 -13.25 8.24 25.65
C MET A 1 -12.83 7.82 24.25
N SER A 2 -13.55 6.88 23.64
CA SER A 2 -13.33 6.56 22.22
C SER A 2 -13.85 7.76 21.43
N ALA A 3 -12.95 8.60 20.93
CA ALA A 3 -13.33 9.50 19.85
C ALA A 3 -13.68 8.59 18.67
N GLY A 4 -14.98 8.32 18.50
CA GLY A 4 -15.46 7.68 17.29
C GLY A 4 -14.98 8.48 16.10
N LEU A 5 -14.58 7.78 15.04
CA LEU A 5 -14.24 8.42 13.78
C LEU A 5 -15.43 9.28 13.34
N ASP A 6 -15.19 10.55 13.01
CA ASP A 6 -16.26 11.44 12.56
C ASP A 6 -16.89 10.93 11.24
N GLU A 7 -18.11 11.37 10.94
CA GLU A 7 -18.84 10.88 9.75
C GLU A 7 -18.11 11.17 8.45
N ASP A 8 -17.36 12.28 8.40
CA ASP A 8 -16.55 12.69 7.26
C ASP A 8 -15.39 11.70 7.04
N PHE A 9 -14.69 11.31 8.10
CA PHE A 9 -13.63 10.31 8.05
C PHE A 9 -14.17 8.94 7.63
N LEU A 10 -15.32 8.53 8.14
CA LEU A 10 -15.98 7.29 7.71
C LEU A 10 -16.40 7.35 6.24
N ALA A 11 -16.83 8.51 5.74
CA ALA A 11 -17.14 8.71 4.33
C ALA A 11 -15.89 8.60 3.45
N VAL A 12 -14.77 9.20 3.87
CA VAL A 12 -13.47 9.05 3.21
C VAL A 12 -13.04 7.58 3.19
N MET A 13 -13.15 6.87 4.30
CA MET A 13 -12.79 5.45 4.34
C MET A 13 -13.63 4.60 3.38
N ARG A 14 -14.94 4.82 3.33
CA ARG A 14 -15.81 4.14 2.34
C ARG A 14 -15.43 4.47 0.90
N ALA A 15 -15.03 5.72 0.62
CA ALA A 15 -14.59 6.12 -0.70
C ALA A 15 -13.26 5.44 -1.09
N ILE A 16 -12.34 5.28 -0.13
CA ILE A 16 -11.09 4.52 -0.30
C ILE A 16 -11.39 3.04 -0.54
N ASP A 17 -12.33 2.44 0.21
CA ASP A 17 -12.73 1.04 0.02
C ASP A 17 -13.38 0.80 -1.35
N ALA A 18 -14.06 1.81 -1.91
CA ALA A 18 -14.66 1.75 -3.24
C ALA A 18 -13.66 1.96 -4.38
N LEU A 19 -12.44 2.41 -4.09
CA LEU A 19 -11.40 2.60 -5.09
C LEU A 19 -10.79 1.27 -5.51
N ASP A 20 -10.95 0.91 -6.78
CA ASP A 20 -10.12 -0.13 -7.40
C ASP A 20 -8.71 0.43 -7.66
N LEU A 21 -7.89 0.37 -6.62
CA LEU A 21 -6.52 0.88 -6.62
C LEU A 21 -5.66 0.21 -7.70
N PHE A 22 -5.88 -1.07 -7.97
CA PHE A 22 -5.13 -1.81 -9.00
C PHE A 22 -5.53 -1.36 -10.41
N ALA A 23 -6.81 -1.10 -10.66
CA ALA A 23 -7.25 -0.50 -11.91
C ALA A 23 -6.65 0.90 -12.11
N ALA A 24 -6.52 1.70 -11.05
CA ALA A 24 -5.85 3.00 -11.11
C ALA A 24 -4.36 2.86 -11.45
N TYR A 25 -3.65 1.95 -10.78
CA TYR A 25 -2.23 1.68 -11.04
C TYR A 25 -1.96 1.20 -12.46
N ARG A 26 -2.86 0.41 -13.05
CA ARG A 26 -2.75 -0.03 -14.45
C ARG A 26 -2.89 1.09 -15.47
N ARG A 27 -3.44 2.23 -15.09
CA ARG A 27 -3.71 3.38 -15.97
C ARG A 27 -2.68 4.51 -15.86
N ILE A 28 -1.62 4.31 -15.06
CA ILE A 28 -0.58 5.32 -14.86
C ILE A 28 0.11 5.66 -16.19
N ARG A 29 0.53 6.91 -16.33
CA ARG A 29 1.27 7.39 -17.52
C ARG A 29 2.71 7.81 -17.21
N GLY A 30 3.07 7.87 -15.94
CA GLY A 30 4.41 8.18 -15.47
C GLY A 30 4.96 7.08 -14.56
N PRO A 31 6.20 7.22 -14.09
CA PRO A 31 6.76 6.33 -13.09
C PRO A 31 5.91 6.33 -11.81
N LEU A 32 5.61 5.16 -11.28
CA LEU A 32 4.96 4.97 -9.99
C LEU A 32 5.78 3.98 -9.17
N VAL A 33 6.22 4.41 -8.00
CA VAL A 33 6.84 3.54 -7.00
C VAL A 33 5.83 3.32 -5.88
N VAL A 34 5.54 2.06 -5.58
CA VAL A 34 4.71 1.64 -4.45
C VAL A 34 5.58 0.91 -3.45
N THR A 35 5.52 1.34 -2.19
CA THR A 35 6.17 0.64 -1.08
C THR A 35 5.16 -0.20 -0.31
N ARG A 36 5.61 -1.33 0.25
CA ARG A 36 4.80 -2.19 1.11
C ARG A 36 5.66 -2.73 2.26
N GLY A 37 5.26 -2.45 3.49
CA GLY A 37 5.84 -3.11 4.66
C GLY A 37 5.52 -4.60 4.70
N GLN A 38 6.47 -5.41 5.14
CA GLN A 38 6.31 -6.87 5.30
C GLN A 38 5.63 -7.25 6.62
N GLN A 39 5.57 -6.32 7.58
CA GLN A 39 4.93 -6.56 8.86
C GLN A 39 3.41 -6.67 8.70
N SER A 40 2.86 -7.79 9.15
CA SER A 40 1.41 -8.00 9.16
C SER A 40 0.77 -7.19 10.28
N MET A 41 -0.38 -6.58 9.99
CA MET A 41 -1.22 -5.94 11.01
C MET A 41 -2.25 -6.90 11.62
N ALA A 42 -2.25 -8.18 11.22
CA ALA A 42 -3.24 -9.16 11.68
C ALA A 42 -3.32 -9.25 13.20
N ASP A 43 -2.18 -9.16 13.90
CA ASP A 43 -2.11 -9.33 15.35
C ASP A 43 -2.74 -8.15 16.12
N LEU A 44 -3.06 -7.05 15.43
CA LEU A 44 -3.82 -5.92 15.97
C LEU A 44 -5.34 -6.14 15.91
N LEU A 45 -5.79 -7.19 15.22
CA LEU A 45 -7.21 -7.48 14.99
C LEU A 45 -7.74 -8.56 15.94
N PRO A 46 -9.07 -8.60 16.17
CA PRO A 46 -9.73 -9.72 16.85
C PRO A 46 -9.36 -11.06 16.21
N ALA A 47 -9.29 -12.13 17.00
CA ALA A 47 -8.81 -13.44 16.60
C ALA A 47 -9.52 -13.97 15.33
N GLU A 48 -10.84 -13.76 15.25
CA GLU A 48 -11.68 -14.14 14.13
C GLU A 48 -11.36 -13.41 12.81
N ALA A 49 -10.74 -12.23 12.88
CA ALA A 49 -10.39 -11.41 11.72
C ALA A 49 -8.95 -11.62 11.24
N GLN A 50 -8.09 -12.26 12.04
CA GLN A 50 -6.66 -12.40 11.73
C GLN A 50 -6.40 -13.23 10.47
N GLU A 51 -7.04 -14.39 10.34
CA GLU A 51 -6.87 -15.28 9.18
C GLU A 51 -7.42 -14.63 7.89
N PRO A 52 -8.65 -14.06 7.85
CA PRO A 52 -9.11 -13.25 6.72
C PRO A 52 -8.16 -12.11 6.36
N TRP A 53 -7.61 -11.41 7.35
CA TRP A 53 -6.66 -10.32 7.12
C TRP A 53 -5.36 -10.81 6.46
N ARG A 54 -4.77 -11.90 6.98
CA ARG A 54 -3.57 -12.49 6.37
C ARG A 54 -3.85 -12.97 4.94
N ALA A 55 -5.05 -13.49 4.67
CA ALA A 55 -5.47 -13.85 3.31
C ALA A 55 -5.55 -12.61 2.39
N TYR A 56 -6.12 -11.51 2.89
CA TYR A 56 -6.14 -10.23 2.20
C TYR A 56 -4.72 -9.71 1.92
N GLU A 57 -3.81 -9.72 2.88
CA GLU A 57 -2.42 -9.29 2.68
C GLU A 57 -1.69 -10.08 1.59
N ARG A 58 -1.88 -11.41 1.56
CA ARG A 58 -1.34 -12.28 0.51
C ARG A 58 -1.93 -11.96 -0.86
N TRP A 59 -3.25 -11.76 -0.93
CA TRP A 59 -3.93 -11.39 -2.16
C TRP A 59 -3.45 -10.04 -2.70
N THR A 60 -3.36 -9.03 -1.83
CA THR A 60 -2.86 -7.68 -2.16
C THR A 60 -1.44 -7.73 -2.71
N LEU A 61 -0.54 -8.47 -2.06
CA LEU A 61 0.84 -8.65 -2.57
C LEU A 61 0.84 -9.30 -3.96
N ALA A 62 -0.01 -10.30 -4.19
CA ALA A 62 -0.11 -10.96 -5.48
C ALA A 62 -0.63 -10.02 -6.58
N GLU A 63 -1.62 -9.17 -6.29
CA GLU A 63 -2.11 -8.15 -7.23
C GLU A 63 -1.06 -7.07 -7.53
N LEU A 64 -0.30 -6.62 -6.52
CA LEU A 64 0.80 -5.66 -6.72
C LEU A 64 1.86 -6.25 -7.65
N ARG A 65 2.28 -7.50 -7.42
CA ARG A 65 3.26 -8.20 -8.29
C ARG A 65 2.72 -8.42 -9.70
N ARG A 66 1.43 -8.74 -9.85
CA ARG A 66 0.77 -8.80 -11.18
C ARG A 66 0.80 -7.44 -11.88
N THR A 67 0.58 -6.36 -11.14
CA THR A 67 0.58 -4.99 -11.69
C THR A 67 1.98 -4.58 -12.12
N GLU A 68 3.01 -4.87 -11.31
CA GLU A 68 4.41 -4.64 -11.68
C GLU A 68 4.81 -5.38 -12.96
N ALA A 69 4.40 -6.65 -13.11
CA ALA A 69 4.67 -7.42 -14.31
C ALA A 69 3.94 -6.86 -15.56
N ALA A 70 2.78 -6.22 -15.39
CA ALA A 70 1.95 -5.74 -16.49
C ALA A 70 2.23 -4.28 -16.89
N VAL A 71 2.80 -3.47 -16.01
CA VAL A 71 2.89 -2.01 -16.16
C VAL A 71 4.34 -1.58 -16.08
N ALA A 72 4.95 -1.25 -17.22
CA ALA A 72 6.38 -0.94 -17.31
C ALA A 72 6.83 0.24 -16.42
N GLY A 73 5.94 1.20 -16.12
CA GLY A 73 6.21 2.34 -15.24
C GLY A 73 6.00 2.06 -13.75
N PHE A 74 5.50 0.89 -13.38
CA PHE A 74 5.21 0.53 -11.99
C PHE A 74 6.38 -0.22 -11.37
N ARG A 75 6.76 0.13 -10.13
CA ARG A 75 7.76 -0.58 -9.33
C ARG A 75 7.21 -0.84 -7.94
N LEU A 76 7.30 -2.09 -7.48
CA LEU A 76 6.99 -2.50 -6.12
C LEU A 76 8.29 -2.60 -5.32
N HIS A 77 8.28 -2.04 -4.11
CA HIS A 77 9.36 -2.21 -3.16
C HIS A 77 8.83 -2.70 -1.82
N GLU A 78 9.26 -3.89 -1.40
CA GLU A 78 8.92 -4.44 -0.09
C GLU A 78 9.95 -4.00 0.94
N THR A 79 9.50 -3.43 2.07
CA THR A 79 10.36 -2.97 3.16
C THR A 79 10.20 -3.86 4.38
N ALA A 80 11.26 -4.01 5.17
CA ALA A 80 11.21 -4.77 6.41
C ALA A 80 10.39 -4.05 7.51
N GLY A 81 10.27 -2.73 7.41
CA GLY A 81 9.56 -1.87 8.36
C GLY A 81 8.03 -1.83 8.19
N GLY A 82 7.41 -0.92 8.95
CA GLY A 82 5.98 -0.66 8.96
C GLY A 82 5.50 0.30 7.85
N HIS A 83 4.31 0.87 8.03
CA HIS A 83 3.62 1.69 7.03
C HIS A 83 4.39 2.95 6.61
N ASP A 84 5.05 3.62 7.56
CA ASP A 84 5.67 4.93 7.36
C ASP A 84 7.15 4.85 6.96
N VAL A 85 7.44 4.24 5.81
CA VAL A 85 8.81 4.10 5.27
C VAL A 85 9.51 5.46 5.13
N HIS A 86 8.77 6.52 4.82
CA HIS A 86 9.31 7.87 4.70
C HIS A 86 9.84 8.45 6.03
N LEU A 87 9.36 7.97 7.18
CA LEU A 87 9.87 8.35 8.49
C LEU A 87 10.98 7.40 8.95
N ALA A 88 10.82 6.10 8.71
CA ALA A 88 11.74 5.08 9.20
C ALA A 88 13.01 4.96 8.36
N GLU A 89 12.89 5.09 7.03
CA GLU A 89 13.96 4.86 6.05
C GLU A 89 13.95 5.97 4.97
N PRO A 90 14.15 7.25 5.33
CA PRO A 90 14.04 8.36 4.38
C PRO A 90 15.03 8.26 3.22
N ASP A 91 16.26 7.78 3.48
CA ASP A 91 17.28 7.59 2.43
C ASP A 91 16.85 6.54 1.40
N LEU A 92 16.15 5.49 1.85
CA LEU A 92 15.59 4.48 0.96
C LEU A 92 14.56 5.13 0.04
N VAL A 93 13.63 5.92 0.58
CA VAL A 93 12.62 6.63 -0.23
C VAL A 93 13.28 7.53 -1.28
N VAL A 94 14.31 8.28 -0.90
CA VAL A 94 15.07 9.11 -1.86
C VAL A 94 15.70 8.25 -2.95
N SER A 95 16.33 7.13 -2.59
CA SER A 95 16.97 6.22 -3.55
C SER A 95 15.98 5.59 -4.54
N LEU A 96 14.73 5.36 -4.11
CA LEU A 96 13.67 4.81 -4.94
C LEU A 96 13.10 5.84 -5.92
N ILE A 97 12.97 7.10 -5.50
CA ILE A 97 12.32 8.15 -6.31
C ILE A 97 13.31 8.88 -7.21
N ALA A 98 14.56 9.07 -6.77
CA ALA A 98 15.55 9.84 -7.53
C ALA A 98 15.77 9.36 -8.98
N PRO A 99 15.79 8.05 -9.30
CA PRO A 99 15.89 7.58 -10.68
C PRO A 99 14.70 8.00 -11.56
N ALA A 100 13.49 8.06 -10.98
CA ALA A 100 12.28 8.45 -11.69
C ALA A 100 12.20 9.95 -11.99
N LEU A 101 12.95 10.78 -11.25
CA LEU A 101 12.98 12.24 -11.41
C LEU A 101 14.06 12.71 -12.40
N ARG A 102 15.04 11.87 -12.73
CA ARG A 102 16.18 12.21 -13.60
C ARG A 102 15.94 11.88 -15.08
N GLY A 103 14.67 11.92 -15.51
CA GLY A 103 14.25 11.59 -16.88
C GLY A 103 15.14 12.18 -17.97
#